data_AF-A0A920GCE0-F1
#
_entry.id   AF-A0A920GCE0-F1
#
_cell.length_a   1.000
_cell.length_b   1.000
_cell.length_c   1.000
_cell.angle_alpha   90.00
_cell.angle_beta   90.00
_cell.angle_gamma   90.00
#
_symmetry.space_group_name_H-M   'P 1'
#
loop_
_entity.id
_entity.type
_entity.pdbx_description
1 polymer ?
#
loop_
_entity_poly.entity_id
_entity_poly.type
_entity_poly.pdbx_seq_one_letter_code
_entity_poly.pdbx_strand_id
1 'polypeptide(L)'
;MSDILNKLTKQITENQILPADQMTAGFDEMMEGKASPVQMAAFLIALKMRGEAPSDIAAGAGSLRRHALTLDAPDNAMDIVGTGGDGIGTYNISTATALVLAGAGIPIAKHGNKAVSSKSGAADVLTASASILTVQKRLYLKLLQQQKLFF
;
A
#
# COMPACT_ATOMS: atom_id res chain seq x y z
N MET A 1 0.07 25.39 4.98
CA MET A 1 -0.26 24.95 3.61
C MET A 1 1.06 24.72 2.89
N SER A 2 1.19 23.62 2.15
CA SER A 2 2.47 23.21 1.55
C SER A 2 2.77 23.99 0.26
N ASP A 3 3.79 24.85 0.28
CA ASP A 3 4.21 25.61 -0.91
C ASP A 3 4.88 24.72 -1.95
N ILE A 4 5.56 23.67 -1.50
CA ILE A 4 6.16 22.64 -2.36
C ILE A 4 5.05 21.99 -3.18
N LEU A 5 3.98 21.48 -2.54
CA LEU A 5 2.93 20.76 -3.25
C LEU A 5 2.19 21.66 -4.26
N ASN A 6 2.01 22.95 -3.95
CA ASN A 6 1.45 23.93 -4.90
C ASN A 6 2.34 24.09 -6.14
N LYS A 7 3.66 24.25 -5.93
CA LYS A 7 4.63 24.39 -7.02
C LYS A 7 4.65 23.16 -7.91
N LEU A 8 4.73 21.96 -7.33
CA LEU A 8 4.76 20.71 -8.09
C LEU A 8 3.45 20.51 -8.86
N THR A 9 2.30 20.77 -8.22
CA THR A 9 0.99 20.67 -8.88
C THR A 9 0.93 21.55 -10.12
N LYS A 10 1.41 22.80 -10.04
CA LYS A 10 1.49 23.71 -11.20
C LYS A 10 2.30 23.09 -12.34
N GLN A 11 3.50 22.59 -12.05
CA GLN A 11 4.37 22.00 -13.07
C GLN A 11 3.75 20.74 -13.70
N ILE A 12 3.08 19.91 -12.89
CA ILE A 12 2.36 18.72 -13.36
C ILE A 12 1.21 19.11 -14.29
N THR A 13 0.45 20.16 -13.96
CA THR A 13 -0.64 20.66 -14.84
C THR A 13 -0.12 21.23 -16.17
N GLU A 14 1.16 21.62 -16.22
CA GLU A 14 1.86 22.04 -17.44
C GLU A 14 2.48 20.83 -18.21
N ASN A 15 2.03 19.62 -17.90
CA ASN A 15 2.45 18.36 -18.53
C ASN A 15 3.94 18.01 -18.33
N GLN A 16 4.56 18.51 -17.25
CA GLN A 16 5.96 18.22 -16.94
C GLN A 16 6.10 16.89 -16.19
N ILE A 17 7.08 16.08 -16.57
CA ILE A 17 7.56 14.96 -15.75
C ILE A 17 8.63 15.52 -14.81
N LEU A 18 8.40 15.37 -13.51
CA LEU A 18 9.27 15.93 -12.49
C LEU A 18 10.37 14.96 -12.08
N PRO A 19 11.56 15.47 -11.70
CA PRO A 19 12.60 14.67 -11.08
C PRO A 19 12.12 13.90 -9.84
N ALA A 20 12.67 12.70 -9.62
CA ALA A 20 12.21 11.78 -8.58
C ALA A 20 12.38 12.33 -7.14
N ASP A 21 13.39 13.16 -6.91
CA ASP A 21 13.64 13.88 -5.65
C ASP A 21 12.55 14.92 -5.36
N GLN A 22 12.11 15.67 -6.37
CA GLN A 22 11.01 16.62 -6.24
C GLN A 22 9.69 15.90 -5.95
N MET A 23 9.40 14.82 -6.69
CA MET A 23 8.22 14.00 -6.45
C MET A 23 8.23 13.38 -5.06
N THR A 24 9.39 12.87 -4.63
CA THR A 24 9.61 12.34 -3.29
C THR A 24 9.29 13.40 -2.23
N ALA A 25 9.81 14.61 -2.36
CA ALA A 25 9.54 15.69 -1.41
C ALA A 25 8.03 16.06 -1.37
N GLY A 26 7.36 16.03 -2.52
CA GLY A 26 5.91 16.24 -2.60
C GLY A 26 5.11 15.18 -1.84
N PHE A 27 5.42 13.90 -2.04
CA PHE A 27 4.77 12.81 -1.31
C PHE A 27 5.10 12.84 0.19
N ASP A 28 6.34 13.17 0.58
CA ASP A 28 6.73 13.28 1.98
C ASP A 28 5.93 14.40 2.70
N GLU A 29 5.71 15.55 2.08
CA GLU A 29 4.86 16.62 2.62
C GLU A 29 3.40 16.18 2.85
N MET A 30 2.88 15.28 2.01
CA MET A 30 1.56 14.68 2.21
C MET A 30 1.57 13.70 3.39
N MET A 31 2.59 12.83 3.48
CA MET A 31 2.71 11.82 4.53
C MET A 31 2.97 12.42 5.92
N GLU A 32 3.65 13.57 5.98
CA GLU A 32 3.91 14.33 7.21
C GLU A 32 2.74 15.22 7.65
N GLY A 33 1.63 15.23 6.87
CA GLY A 33 0.43 16.01 7.20
C GLY A 33 0.57 17.52 7.01
N LYS A 34 1.56 17.98 6.24
CA LYS A 34 1.81 19.41 5.98
C LYS A 34 0.93 19.99 4.87
N ALA A 35 0.41 19.13 4.00
CA ALA A 35 -0.51 19.49 2.92
C ALA A 35 -1.98 19.44 3.38
N SER A 36 -2.79 20.42 2.96
CA SER A 36 -4.23 20.39 3.22
C SER A 36 -4.94 19.36 2.32
N PRO A 37 -6.14 18.89 2.69
CA PRO A 37 -6.94 18.00 1.84
C PRO A 37 -7.16 18.52 0.42
N VAL A 38 -7.32 19.84 0.28
CA VAL A 38 -7.49 20.50 -1.02
C VAL A 38 -6.21 20.41 -1.86
N GLN A 39 -5.04 20.64 -1.25
CA GLN A 39 -3.76 20.55 -1.95
C GLN A 39 -3.45 19.12 -2.38
N MET A 40 -3.73 18.13 -1.50
CA MET A 40 -3.59 16.72 -1.82
C MET A 40 -4.50 16.31 -2.98
N ALA A 41 -5.77 16.72 -2.96
CA ALA A 41 -6.70 16.44 -4.05
C ALA A 41 -6.25 17.06 -5.39
N ALA A 42 -5.81 18.32 -5.38
CA ALA A 42 -5.31 19.00 -6.57
C ALA A 42 -4.08 18.31 -7.16
N PHE A 43 -3.11 17.93 -6.33
CA PHE A 43 -1.91 17.22 -6.74
C PHE A 43 -2.24 15.86 -7.38
N LEU A 44 -3.10 15.06 -6.74
CA LEU A 44 -3.48 13.73 -7.23
C LEU A 44 -4.30 13.81 -8.53
N ILE A 45 -5.19 14.80 -8.67
CA ILE A 45 -5.94 15.02 -9.92
C ILE A 45 -5.01 15.48 -11.04
N ALA A 46 -4.06 16.38 -10.76
CA ALA A 46 -3.07 16.82 -11.74
C ALA A 46 -2.24 15.65 -12.26
N LEU A 47 -1.78 14.75 -11.37
CA LEU A 47 -1.08 13.52 -11.75
C LEU A 47 -1.94 12.63 -12.65
N LYS A 48 -3.18 12.38 -12.26
CA LYS A 48 -4.14 11.58 -13.03
C LYS A 48 -4.40 12.16 -14.43
N MET A 49 -4.54 13.49 -14.53
CA MET A 49 -4.83 14.18 -15.79
C MET A 49 -3.62 14.17 -16.74
N ARG A 50 -2.41 14.36 -16.20
CA ARG A 50 -1.17 14.24 -16.97
C ARG A 50 -0.90 12.79 -17.40
N GLY A 51 -1.28 11.84 -16.55
CA GLY A 51 -0.86 10.44 -16.60
C GLY A 51 0.42 10.23 -15.77
N GLU A 52 0.38 9.27 -14.85
CA GLU A 52 1.50 8.95 -13.98
C GLU A 52 2.65 8.31 -14.77
N ALA A 53 3.87 8.83 -14.62
CA ALA A 53 5.07 8.18 -15.11
C ALA A 53 5.55 7.13 -14.08
N PRO A 54 6.30 6.10 -14.52
CA PRO A 54 6.86 5.10 -13.61
C PRO A 54 7.69 5.70 -12.46
N SER A 55 8.38 6.81 -12.70
CA SER A 55 9.16 7.54 -11.69
C SER A 55 8.28 8.15 -10.59
N ASP A 56 7.07 8.61 -10.93
CA ASP A 56 6.13 9.18 -9.96
C ASP A 56 5.61 8.12 -9.01
N ILE A 57 5.24 6.96 -9.58
CA ILE A 57 4.79 5.79 -8.83
C ILE A 57 5.90 5.29 -7.90
N ALA A 58 7.14 5.19 -8.40
CA ALA A 58 8.28 4.78 -7.60
C ALA A 58 8.59 5.77 -6.46
N ALA A 59 8.52 7.08 -6.73
CA ALA A 59 8.72 8.11 -5.72
C ALA A 59 7.65 8.06 -4.62
N GLY A 60 6.38 7.94 -5.01
CA GLY A 60 5.26 7.82 -4.08
C GLY A 60 5.35 6.55 -3.23
N ALA A 61 5.60 5.40 -3.86
CA ALA A 61 5.80 4.13 -3.15
C ALA A 61 7.00 4.18 -2.20
N GLY A 62 8.10 4.83 -2.60
CA GLY A 62 9.27 5.04 -1.76
C GLY A 62 8.97 5.91 -0.53
N SER A 63 8.25 7.02 -0.72
CA SER A 63 7.80 7.90 0.36
C SER A 63 6.90 7.16 1.36
N LEU A 64 5.88 6.44 0.86
CA LEU A 64 4.99 5.62 1.68
C LEU A 64 5.79 4.60 2.52
N ARG A 65 6.77 3.92 1.92
CA ARG A 65 7.60 2.93 2.63
C ARG A 65 8.47 3.56 3.72
N ARG A 66 9.02 4.76 3.51
CA ARG A 66 9.80 5.47 4.55
C ARG A 66 8.97 5.86 5.76
N HIS A 67 7.68 6.13 5.55
CA HIS A 67 6.74 6.52 6.62
C HIS A 67 5.97 5.33 7.20
N ALA A 68 6.13 4.13 6.65
CA ALA A 68 5.46 2.94 7.11
C ALA A 68 6.09 2.42 8.42
N LEU A 69 5.26 1.80 9.26
CA LEU A 69 5.78 0.94 10.31
C LEU A 69 6.41 -0.30 9.69
N THR A 70 7.65 -0.60 10.08
CA THR A 70 8.39 -1.74 9.56
C THR A 70 8.23 -2.98 10.44
N LEU A 71 8.30 -4.15 9.80
CA LEU A 71 8.25 -5.46 10.44
C LEU A 71 9.37 -6.32 9.84
N ASP A 72 10.06 -7.10 10.67
CA ASP A 72 11.05 -8.05 10.17
C ASP A 72 10.34 -9.25 9.53
N ALA A 73 10.57 -9.46 8.24
CA ALA A 73 10.10 -10.61 7.48
C ALA A 73 11.25 -11.60 7.24
N PRO A 74 10.97 -12.91 7.09
CA PRO A 74 11.97 -13.88 6.69
C PRO A 74 12.62 -13.53 5.35
N ASP A 75 13.87 -13.91 5.18
CA ASP A 75 14.55 -13.79 3.88
C ASP A 75 13.75 -14.50 2.78
N ASN A 76 13.69 -13.88 1.61
CA ASN A 76 12.94 -14.35 0.44
C ASN A 76 11.42 -14.46 0.67
N ALA A 77 10.86 -13.74 1.64
CA ALA A 77 9.42 -13.63 1.78
C ALA A 77 8.78 -13.00 0.54
N MET A 78 7.70 -13.62 0.06
CA MET A 78 6.95 -13.14 -1.10
C MET A 78 5.69 -12.39 -0.69
N ASP A 79 5.33 -11.37 -1.46
CA ASP A 79 4.03 -10.71 -1.40
C ASP A 79 3.19 -11.12 -2.63
N ILE A 80 1.92 -11.39 -2.40
CA ILE A 80 0.94 -11.70 -3.45
C ILE A 80 -0.21 -10.74 -3.26
N VAL A 81 -0.22 -9.66 -4.02
CA VAL A 81 -1.16 -8.56 -3.83
C VAL A 81 -1.63 -8.01 -5.18
N GLY A 82 -2.77 -7.33 -5.18
CA GLY A 82 -3.28 -6.60 -6.32
C GLY A 82 -3.75 -5.23 -5.88
N THR A 83 -3.90 -4.31 -6.83
CA THR A 83 -4.42 -2.96 -6.57
C THR A 83 -5.87 -2.98 -6.07
N GLY A 84 -6.62 -4.05 -6.39
CA GLY A 84 -8.06 -4.11 -6.19
C GLY A 84 -8.81 -3.17 -7.13
N GLY A 85 -10.13 -3.05 -6.94
CA GLY A 85 -10.93 -2.07 -7.68
C GLY A 85 -11.35 -2.47 -9.09
N ASP A 86 -11.11 -3.71 -9.51
CA ASP A 86 -11.45 -4.20 -10.86
C ASP A 86 -12.97 -4.30 -11.13
N GLY A 87 -13.81 -4.28 -10.07
CA GLY A 87 -15.26 -4.41 -10.18
C GLY A 87 -15.74 -5.80 -10.63
N ILE A 88 -14.83 -6.76 -10.78
CA ILE A 88 -15.12 -8.11 -11.29
C ILE A 88 -15.72 -8.99 -10.17
N GLY A 89 -15.55 -8.58 -8.91
CA GLY A 89 -16.16 -9.27 -7.77
C GLY A 89 -15.60 -10.68 -7.55
N THR A 90 -14.31 -10.87 -7.86
CA THR A 90 -13.64 -12.15 -7.64
C THR A 90 -13.60 -12.51 -6.16
N TYR A 91 -13.42 -13.80 -5.87
CA TYR A 91 -13.01 -14.23 -4.53
C TYR A 91 -11.66 -13.60 -4.14
N ASN A 92 -11.26 -13.72 -2.87
CA ASN A 92 -9.95 -13.28 -2.38
C ASN A 92 -8.84 -14.23 -2.87
N ILE A 93 -8.66 -14.30 -4.19
CA ILE A 93 -7.74 -15.22 -4.88
C ILE A 93 -6.33 -15.05 -4.32
N SER A 94 -5.83 -13.82 -4.22
CA SER A 94 -4.48 -13.55 -3.70
C SER A 94 -4.28 -14.02 -2.25
N THR A 95 -5.31 -13.93 -1.40
CA THR A 95 -5.27 -14.45 -0.03
C THR A 95 -5.27 -15.99 -0.01
N ALA A 96 -6.10 -16.63 -0.84
CA ALA A 96 -6.09 -18.09 -0.94
C ALA A 96 -4.74 -18.61 -1.46
N THR A 97 -4.16 -17.97 -2.48
CA THR A 97 -2.82 -18.30 -3.00
C THR A 97 -1.75 -18.15 -1.91
N ALA A 98 -1.79 -17.07 -1.13
CA ALA A 98 -0.85 -16.85 -0.03
C ALA A 98 -0.88 -18.01 0.99
N LEU A 99 -2.07 -18.49 1.37
CA LEU A 99 -2.22 -19.63 2.27
C LEU A 99 -1.66 -20.93 1.68
N VAL A 100 -1.93 -21.20 0.40
CA VAL A 100 -1.42 -22.39 -0.30
C VAL A 100 0.11 -22.38 -0.36
N LEU A 101 0.73 -21.26 -0.73
CA LEU A 101 2.19 -21.17 -0.81
C LEU A 101 2.85 -21.27 0.58
N ALA A 102 2.25 -20.67 1.61
CA ALA A 102 2.72 -20.83 2.98
C ALA A 102 2.67 -22.29 3.44
N GLY A 103 1.57 -23.01 3.11
CA GLY A 103 1.44 -24.45 3.36
C GLY A 103 2.48 -25.30 2.61
N ALA A 104 2.98 -24.82 1.47
CA ALA A 104 4.08 -25.42 0.72
C ALA A 104 5.48 -25.06 1.27
N GLY A 105 5.56 -24.30 2.38
CA GLY A 105 6.81 -23.94 3.05
C GLY A 105 7.50 -22.69 2.51
N ILE A 106 6.88 -21.98 1.57
CA ILE A 106 7.38 -20.71 1.01
C ILE A 106 7.06 -19.59 2.01
N PRO A 107 8.03 -18.75 2.42
CA PRO A 107 7.74 -17.63 3.30
C PRO A 107 6.89 -16.58 2.58
N ILE A 108 5.80 -16.15 3.21
CA ILE A 108 4.86 -15.15 2.67
C ILE A 108 4.78 -13.97 3.63
N ALA A 109 4.98 -12.76 3.11
CA ALA A 109 4.70 -11.50 3.79
C ALA A 109 3.72 -10.71 2.92
N LYS A 110 2.43 -10.96 3.12
CA LYS A 110 1.38 -10.44 2.27
C LYS A 110 0.89 -9.09 2.78
N HIS A 111 0.94 -8.06 1.93
CA HIS A 111 0.24 -6.82 2.23
C HIS A 111 -1.27 -6.98 1.98
N GLY A 112 -2.09 -6.42 2.87
CA GLY A 112 -3.55 -6.49 2.82
C GLY A 112 -4.22 -5.20 3.28
N ASN A 113 -5.37 -4.90 2.67
CA ASN A 113 -6.25 -3.81 3.09
C ASN A 113 -7.68 -4.34 3.29
N LYS A 114 -8.55 -3.53 3.91
CA LYS A 114 -10.00 -3.75 3.92
C LYS A 114 -10.57 -3.55 2.52
N ALA A 115 -11.75 -4.12 2.26
CA ALA A 115 -12.47 -3.87 1.02
C ALA A 115 -12.68 -2.37 0.79
N VAL A 116 -12.33 -1.90 -0.41
CA VAL A 116 -12.64 -0.54 -0.88
C VAL A 116 -13.85 -0.56 -1.81
N SER A 117 -13.94 -1.56 -2.71
CA SER A 117 -15.08 -1.73 -3.64
C SER A 117 -15.51 -3.19 -3.86
N SER A 118 -14.77 -4.18 -3.33
CA SER A 118 -15.16 -5.60 -3.36
C SER A 118 -16.08 -5.94 -2.18
N LYS A 119 -16.66 -7.17 -2.20
CA LYS A 119 -17.47 -7.67 -1.07
C LYS A 119 -16.64 -7.98 0.20
N SER A 120 -15.34 -8.22 0.04
CA SER A 120 -14.38 -8.42 1.14
C SER A 120 -12.95 -8.22 0.63
N GLY A 121 -12.10 -7.61 1.45
CA GLY A 121 -10.66 -7.49 1.23
C GLY A 121 -9.89 -8.55 2.03
N ALA A 122 -8.56 -8.57 1.85
CA ALA A 122 -7.70 -9.51 2.57
C ALA A 122 -7.85 -9.38 4.10
N ALA A 123 -7.94 -8.15 4.61
CA ALA A 123 -8.16 -7.91 6.04
C ALA A 123 -9.53 -8.41 6.52
N ASP A 124 -10.56 -8.36 5.69
CA ASP A 124 -11.91 -8.81 6.05
C ASP A 124 -11.99 -10.34 6.11
N VAL A 125 -11.31 -11.05 5.20
CA VAL A 125 -11.21 -12.52 5.23
C VAL A 125 -10.51 -13.00 6.49
N LEU A 126 -9.36 -12.40 6.81
CA LEU A 126 -8.63 -12.77 8.01
C LEU A 126 -9.47 -12.47 9.25
N THR A 127 -10.18 -11.34 9.27
CA THR A 127 -11.03 -10.97 10.40
C THR A 127 -12.26 -11.89 10.55
N ALA A 128 -12.87 -12.32 9.45
CA ALA A 128 -14.03 -13.22 9.48
C ALA A 128 -13.66 -14.68 9.79
N SER A 129 -12.47 -15.13 9.37
CA SER A 129 -11.93 -16.44 9.75
C SER A 129 -11.50 -16.54 11.22
N ALA A 130 -11.55 -15.41 11.94
CA ALA A 130 -10.94 -15.25 13.24
C ALA A 130 -11.90 -15.41 14.43
N SER A 131 -12.19 -16.67 14.73
CA SER A 131 -12.16 -17.17 16.11
C SER A 131 -10.76 -17.03 16.78
N ILE A 132 -9.82 -16.27 16.17
CA ILE A 132 -8.37 -16.23 16.44
C ILE A 132 -7.85 -14.78 16.68
N LEU A 133 -8.63 -13.72 16.44
CA LEU A 133 -8.16 -12.32 16.56
C LEU A 133 -8.27 -11.73 17.97
N THR A 134 -8.77 -12.47 18.96
CA THR A 134 -8.65 -12.10 20.38
C THR A 134 -7.27 -12.41 20.95
N VAL A 135 -6.26 -12.52 20.08
CA VAL A 135 -4.88 -12.74 20.44
C VAL A 135 -4.15 -11.42 20.28
N GLN A 136 -3.69 -10.84 21.40
CA GLN A 136 -2.88 -9.61 21.44
C GLN A 136 -1.88 -9.60 20.28
N LYS A 137 -1.77 -8.47 19.57
CA LYS A 137 -0.92 -8.21 18.38
C LYS A 137 0.46 -8.91 18.40
N ARG A 138 1.08 -9.08 19.58
CA ARG A 138 2.34 -9.80 19.80
C ARG A 138 2.30 -11.31 19.58
N LEU A 139 1.21 -11.99 19.96
CA LEU A 139 1.11 -13.45 19.86
C LEU A 139 0.65 -13.90 18.45
N TYR A 140 -0.10 -13.05 17.73
CA TYR A 140 -0.38 -13.24 16.30
C TYR A 140 0.90 -13.20 15.47
N LEU A 141 1.76 -12.19 15.67
CA LEU A 141 3.06 -12.09 14.99
C LEU A 141 3.98 -13.29 15.28
N LYS A 142 3.92 -13.88 16.49
CA LYS A 142 4.70 -15.09 16.83
C LYS A 142 4.20 -16.35 16.13
N LEU A 143 2.88 -16.54 16.01
CA LEU A 143 2.29 -17.70 15.31
C LEU A 143 2.55 -17.63 13.79
N LEU A 144 2.44 -16.42 13.25
CA LEU A 144 2.78 -16.08 11.87
C LEU A 144 4.27 -16.30 11.58
N GLN A 145 5.17 -15.93 12.49
CA GLN A 145 6.59 -16.26 12.42
C GLN A 145 6.86 -17.78 12.41
N GLN A 146 6.15 -18.56 13.23
CA GLN A 146 6.28 -20.02 13.25
C GLN A 146 5.80 -20.70 11.96
N GLN A 147 4.81 -20.11 11.27
CA GLN A 147 4.28 -20.61 10.00
C GLN A 147 4.83 -19.88 8.76
N LYS A 148 5.81 -18.99 8.94
CA LYS A 148 6.40 -18.15 7.89
C LYS A 148 5.38 -17.33 7.07
N LEU A 149 4.23 -17.02 7.65
CA LEU A 149 3.13 -16.33 6.99
C LEU A 149 2.87 -15.04 7.74
N PHE A 150 2.91 -13.88 7.08
CA PHE A 150 2.65 -12.57 7.68
C PHE A 150 1.59 -11.85 6.86
N PHE A 151 0.67 -11.16 7.53
CA PHE A 151 -0.37 -10.31 6.93
C PHE A 151 -0.36 -8.93 7.58
#